data_AF-A0AB32V9V3-F1
#
_entry.id   AF-A0AB32V9V3-F1
#
_cell.length_a   1.000
_cell.length_b   1.000
_cell.length_c   1.000
_cell.angle_alpha   90.00
_cell.angle_beta   90.00
_cell.angle_gamma   90.00
#
_symmetry.space_group_name_H-M   'P 1'
#
loop_
_entity.id
_entity.type
_entity.pdbx_description
1 polymer ?
#
loop_
_entity_poly.entity_id
_entity_poly.type
_entity_poly.pdbx_seq_one_letter_code
_entity_poly.pdbx_strand_id
1 'polypeptide(L)'
;MHQTPLAFFIVFSRVLALWWEKMKVVSVVALCVVALVVVLLSGETRTVEAVNCSPSELTSCLPAITSSSPPSTTCCSKLREQKPCLCGYLQNPNLKQFVNNPNARKVASTCGVTYPQC
;
A
#
# COMPACT_ATOMS: atom_id res chain seq x y z
N MET A 1 -63.29 -32.39 20.19
CA MET A 1 -61.89 -32.44 19.74
C MET A 1 -61.75 -31.64 18.44
N HIS A 2 -61.62 -30.31 18.51
CA HIS A 2 -61.22 -29.52 17.33
C HIS A 2 -60.77 -28.12 17.75
N GLN A 3 -59.53 -28.00 18.23
CA GLN A 3 -58.92 -26.70 18.56
C GLN A 3 -57.40 -26.77 18.32
N THR A 4 -56.96 -26.91 17.07
CA THR A 4 -55.53 -26.97 16.71
C THR A 4 -55.10 -26.37 15.34
N PRO A 5 -55.85 -25.52 14.59
CA PRO A 5 -55.27 -24.94 13.36
C PRO A 5 -54.47 -23.64 13.59
N LEU A 6 -54.84 -22.79 14.56
CA LEU A 6 -54.27 -21.44 14.68
C LEU A 6 -52.82 -21.39 15.22
N ALA A 7 -52.47 -22.29 16.14
CA ALA A 7 -51.13 -22.33 16.72
C ALA A 7 -50.05 -22.74 15.70
N PHE A 8 -50.39 -23.62 14.74
CA PHE A 8 -49.46 -24.12 13.73
C PHE A 8 -49.10 -23.05 12.69
N PHE A 9 -50.09 -22.27 12.23
CA PHE A 9 -49.87 -21.15 11.31
C PHE A 9 -48.98 -20.06 11.91
N ILE A 10 -49.20 -19.69 13.18
CA ILE A 10 -48.39 -18.66 13.86
C ILE A 10 -46.92 -19.10 14.00
N VAL A 11 -46.68 -20.37 14.38
CA VAL A 11 -45.32 -20.92 14.49
C VAL A 11 -44.63 -20.94 13.12
N PHE A 12 -45.33 -21.35 12.07
CA PHE A 12 -44.78 -21.36 10.70
C PHE A 12 -44.42 -19.95 10.21
N SER A 13 -45.29 -18.95 10.44
CA SER A 13 -45.02 -17.55 10.09
C SER A 13 -43.83 -16.97 10.86
N ARG A 14 -43.67 -17.30 12.16
CA ARG A 14 -42.50 -16.85 12.94
C ARG A 14 -41.21 -17.54 12.50
N VAL A 15 -41.26 -18.83 12.15
CA VAL A 15 -40.09 -19.55 11.60
C VAL A 15 -39.68 -18.96 10.25
N LEU A 16 -40.63 -18.65 9.35
CA LEU A 16 -40.38 -17.96 8.09
C LEU A 16 -39.81 -16.55 8.28
N ALA A 17 -40.33 -15.78 9.25
CA ALA A 17 -39.82 -14.45 9.58
C ALA A 17 -38.39 -14.51 10.13
N LEU A 18 -38.09 -15.45 11.03
CA LEU A 18 -36.74 -15.71 11.54
C LEU A 18 -35.79 -16.15 10.41
N TRP A 19 -36.25 -16.99 9.48
CA TRP A 19 -35.48 -17.38 8.30
C TRP A 19 -35.16 -16.18 7.40
N TRP A 20 -36.14 -15.29 7.19
CA TRP A 20 -36.03 -14.07 6.40
C TRP A 20 -35.11 -13.02 7.05
N GLU A 21 -35.11 -12.91 8.38
CA GLU A 21 -34.20 -12.05 9.15
C GLU A 21 -32.76 -12.57 9.12
N LYS A 22 -32.57 -13.88 9.30
CA LYS A 22 -31.23 -14.52 9.24
C LYS A 22 -30.58 -14.37 7.87
N MET A 23 -31.35 -14.48 6.77
CA MET A 23 -30.83 -14.29 5.41
C MET A 23 -30.37 -12.85 5.12
N LYS A 24 -31.07 -11.84 5.66
CA LYS A 24 -30.67 -10.42 5.52
C LYS A 24 -29.38 -10.10 6.26
N VAL A 25 -29.22 -10.63 7.47
CA VAL A 25 -28.00 -10.40 8.27
C VAL A 25 -26.78 -11.02 7.59
N VAL A 26 -26.90 -12.21 7.01
CA VAL A 26 -25.82 -12.84 6.24
C VAL A 26 -25.41 -11.99 5.02
N SER A 27 -26.38 -11.40 4.32
CA SER A 27 -26.11 -10.51 3.18
C SER A 27 -25.40 -9.21 3.58
N VAL A 28 -25.82 -8.58 4.69
CA VAL A 28 -25.20 -7.34 5.18
C VAL A 28 -23.77 -7.60 5.69
N VAL A 29 -23.55 -8.68 6.43
CA VAL A 29 -22.22 -9.05 6.92
C VAL A 29 -21.27 -9.36 5.76
N ALA A 30 -21.74 -10.08 4.73
CA ALA A 30 -20.93 -10.34 3.54
C ALA A 30 -20.51 -9.04 2.82
N LEU A 31 -21.43 -8.08 2.66
CA LEU A 31 -21.13 -6.76 2.08
C LEU A 31 -20.11 -5.97 2.89
N CYS A 32 -20.23 -5.96 4.23
CA CYS A 32 -19.28 -5.27 5.11
C CYS A 32 -17.85 -5.88 5.03
N VAL A 33 -17.73 -7.20 4.97
CA VAL A 33 -16.44 -7.88 4.83
C VAL A 33 -15.79 -7.54 3.49
N VAL A 34 -16.55 -7.56 2.40
CA VAL A 34 -16.03 -7.18 1.07
C VAL A 34 -15.57 -5.72 1.05
N ALA A 35 -16.35 -4.79 1.63
CA ALA A 35 -15.97 -3.39 1.72
C ALA A 35 -14.68 -3.18 2.53
N LEU A 36 -14.52 -3.86 3.66
CA LEU A 36 -13.29 -3.79 4.47
C LEU A 36 -12.08 -4.36 3.72
N VAL A 37 -12.24 -5.47 3.00
CA VAL A 37 -11.17 -6.04 2.17
C VAL A 37 -10.78 -5.08 1.04
N VAL A 38 -11.75 -4.44 0.37
CA VAL A 38 -11.47 -3.43 -0.67
C VAL A 38 -10.74 -2.23 -0.09
N VAL A 39 -11.11 -1.73 1.09
CA VAL A 39 -10.40 -0.61 1.75
C VAL A 39 -8.97 -1.00 2.15
N LEU A 40 -8.78 -2.21 2.68
CA LEU A 40 -7.44 -2.73 3.04
C LEU A 40 -6.56 -2.94 1.80
N LEU A 41 -7.15 -3.35 0.67
CA LEU A 41 -6.46 -3.53 -0.61
C LEU A 41 -6.25 -2.22 -1.38
N SER A 42 -7.02 -1.17 -1.08
CA SER A 42 -6.86 0.17 -1.68
C SER A 42 -5.78 1.01 -1.00
N GLY A 43 -4.98 0.41 -0.13
CA GLY A 43 -3.78 1.01 0.45
C GLY A 43 -2.65 1.15 -0.56
N GLU A 44 -2.92 1.79 -1.70
CA GLU A 44 -1.88 2.13 -2.66
C GLU A 44 -1.65 3.64 -2.64
N THR A 45 -0.39 3.95 -2.44
CA THR A 45 0.25 5.26 -2.36
C THR A 45 -0.05 6.12 -3.59
N ARG A 46 -0.13 7.44 -3.33
CA ARG A 46 -0.19 8.54 -4.30
C ARG A 46 0.44 8.16 -5.65
N THR A 47 -0.41 8.08 -6.67
CA THR A 47 -0.04 7.91 -8.06
C THR A 47 0.76 9.12 -8.56
N VAL A 48 2.08 8.99 -8.51
CA VAL A 48 3.00 9.63 -9.45
C VAL A 48 3.40 8.50 -10.41
N GLU A 49 3.52 8.77 -11.71
CA GLU A 49 3.86 7.81 -12.78
C GLU A 49 4.64 6.60 -12.26
N ALA A 50 4.16 5.39 -12.55
CA ALA A 50 4.63 4.13 -11.96
C ALA A 50 6.09 3.81 -12.31
N VAL A 51 7.02 4.60 -11.76
CA VAL A 51 8.41 4.22 -11.56
C VAL A 51 8.36 3.18 -10.47
N ASN A 52 8.79 1.96 -10.80
CA ASN A 52 8.95 0.92 -9.81
C ASN A 52 9.98 1.38 -8.78
N CYS A 53 9.54 1.72 -7.57
CA CYS A 53 10.39 2.19 -6.48
C CYS A 53 11.23 1.06 -5.90
N SER A 54 12.14 0.49 -6.70
CA SER A 54 13.08 -0.54 -6.25
C SER A 54 14.47 0.03 -5.95
N PRO A 55 15.02 -0.18 -4.74
CA PRO A 55 16.41 0.16 -4.43
C PRO A 55 17.43 -0.51 -5.36
N SER A 56 17.06 -1.62 -6.02
CA SER A 56 17.93 -2.33 -6.96
C SER A 56 18.35 -1.47 -8.16
N GLU A 57 17.52 -0.52 -8.58
CA GLU A 57 17.85 0.39 -9.70
C GLU A 57 18.97 1.37 -9.34
N LEU A 58 19.21 1.59 -8.04
CA LEU A 58 20.24 2.50 -7.51
C LEU A 58 21.57 1.79 -7.22
N THR A 59 21.68 0.49 -7.52
CA THR A 59 22.92 -0.31 -7.31
C THR A 59 24.12 0.31 -8.04
N SER A 60 23.92 0.89 -9.22
CA SER A 60 24.96 1.62 -9.96
C SER A 60 25.49 2.87 -9.25
N CYS A 61 24.76 3.41 -8.27
CA CYS A 61 25.18 4.53 -7.42
C CYS A 61 25.95 4.09 -6.18
N LEU A 62 25.90 2.81 -5.80
CA LEU A 62 26.52 2.29 -4.59
C LEU A 62 28.02 2.66 -4.46
N PRO A 63 28.88 2.48 -5.48
CA PRO A 63 30.29 2.87 -5.36
C PRO A 63 30.49 4.38 -5.12
N ALA A 64 29.63 5.22 -5.70
CA ALA A 64 29.69 6.66 -5.51
C ALA A 64 29.23 7.08 -4.10
N ILE A 65 28.27 6.35 -3.53
CA ILE A 65 27.77 6.56 -2.16
C ILE A 65 28.78 6.06 -1.12
N THR A 66 29.38 4.87 -1.31
CA THR A 66 30.27 4.27 -0.31
C THR A 66 31.70 4.80 -0.38
N SER A 67 32.23 5.00 -1.59
CA SER A 67 33.64 5.37 -1.80
C SER A 67 33.84 6.81 -2.24
N SER A 68 32.79 7.63 -2.28
CA SER A 68 32.84 9.03 -2.74
C SER A 68 33.39 9.22 -4.16
N SER A 69 33.36 8.16 -4.98
CA SER A 69 33.73 8.23 -6.38
C SER A 69 32.70 9.03 -7.20
N PRO A 70 33.09 9.61 -8.35
CA PRO A 70 32.13 10.29 -9.21
C PRO A 70 31.02 9.33 -9.68
N PRO A 71 29.74 9.76 -9.68
CA PRO A 71 28.64 8.91 -10.11
C PRO A 71 28.71 8.63 -11.61
N SER A 72 28.33 7.41 -12.00
CA SER A 72 28.20 7.05 -13.42
C SER A 72 26.99 7.72 -14.07
N THR A 73 26.98 7.82 -15.39
CA THR A 73 25.83 8.28 -16.17
C THR A 73 24.58 7.44 -15.90
N THR A 74 24.73 6.11 -15.79
CA THR A 74 23.63 5.19 -15.43
C THR A 74 23.07 5.50 -14.04
N CYS A 75 23.94 5.74 -13.06
CA CYS A 75 23.52 6.14 -11.71
C CYS A 75 22.67 7.42 -11.77
N CYS A 76 23.15 8.46 -12.46
CA CYS A 76 22.40 9.71 -12.54
C CYS A 76 21.08 9.58 -13.31
N SER A 77 20.99 8.74 -14.35
CA SER A 77 19.73 8.47 -15.05
C SER A 77 18.72 7.82 -14.11
N LYS A 78 19.12 6.72 -13.47
CA LYS A 78 18.25 5.96 -12.55
C LYS A 78 17.86 6.76 -11.32
N LEU A 79 18.76 7.57 -10.77
CA LEU A 79 18.45 8.45 -9.65
C LEU A 79 17.42 9.53 -10.01
N ARG A 80 17.42 10.03 -11.25
CA ARG A 80 16.42 11.00 -11.73
C ARG A 80 15.05 10.37 -11.94
N GLU A 81 15.01 9.14 -12.48
CA GLU A 81 13.78 8.35 -12.58
C GLU A 81 13.18 8.11 -11.19
N GLN A 82 14.01 7.80 -10.20
CA GLN A 82 13.65 7.46 -8.83
C GLN A 82 13.30 8.66 -7.92
N LYS A 83 13.26 9.88 -8.46
CA LYS A 83 12.92 11.10 -7.70
C LYS A 83 11.68 10.96 -6.79
N PRO A 84 10.52 10.45 -7.25
CA PRO A 84 9.33 10.34 -6.41
C PRO A 84 9.49 9.33 -5.25
N CYS A 85 10.42 8.38 -5.37
CA CYS A 85 10.65 7.32 -4.40
C CYS A 85 11.61 7.71 -3.26
N LEU A 86 12.41 8.78 -3.44
CA LEU A 86 13.46 9.19 -2.49
C LEU A 86 12.98 9.39 -1.06
N CYS A 87 11.78 9.97 -0.87
CA CYS A 87 11.21 10.10 0.47
C CYS A 87 10.91 8.76 1.13
N GLY A 88 10.38 7.80 0.37
CA GLY A 88 10.14 6.44 0.88
C GLY A 88 11.44 5.77 1.32
N TYR A 89 12.53 5.97 0.57
CA TYR A 89 13.84 5.46 0.96
C TYR A 89 14.40 6.12 2.22
N LEU A 90 14.16 7.42 2.41
CA LEU A 90 14.58 8.15 3.62
C LEU A 90 13.82 7.72 4.87
N GLN A 91 12.55 7.35 4.72
CA GLN A 91 11.69 6.89 5.81
C GLN A 91 11.93 5.42 6.16
N ASN A 92 12.43 4.61 5.23
CA ASN A 92 12.74 3.20 5.50
C ASN A 92 14.03 3.07 6.32
N PRO A 93 13.98 2.57 7.58
CA PRO A 93 15.14 2.49 8.46
C PRO A 93 16.28 1.61 7.91
N ASN A 94 15.97 0.58 7.12
CA ASN A 94 16.97 -0.30 6.53
C ASN A 94 17.78 0.38 5.42
N LEU A 95 17.14 1.32 4.70
CA LEU A 95 17.74 2.05 3.58
C LEU A 95 18.33 3.39 4.00
N LYS A 96 17.83 3.97 5.10
CA LYS A 96 18.20 5.29 5.59
C LYS A 96 19.71 5.48 5.74
N GLN A 97 20.44 4.46 6.20
CA GLN A 97 21.91 4.53 6.31
C GLN A 97 22.63 4.76 4.96
N PHE A 98 22.06 4.27 3.86
CA PHE A 98 22.65 4.39 2.52
C PHE A 98 22.24 5.69 1.83
N VAL A 99 21.03 6.18 2.08
CA VAL A 99 20.51 7.40 1.43
C VAL A 99 20.73 8.67 2.27
N ASN A 100 20.75 8.57 3.60
CA ASN A 100 20.95 9.70 4.53
C ASN A 100 22.40 9.79 5.02
N ASN A 101 23.33 9.98 4.11
CA ASN A 101 24.74 10.25 4.42
C ASN A 101 25.28 11.39 3.51
N PRO A 102 26.45 11.98 3.84
CA PRO A 102 27.01 13.10 3.08
C PRO A 102 27.29 12.77 1.61
N ASN A 103 27.73 11.53 1.34
CA ASN A 103 28.09 11.08 0.00
C ASN A 103 26.84 10.94 -0.89
N ALA A 104 25.76 10.38 -0.36
CA ALA A 104 24.48 10.29 -1.06
C ALA A 104 23.92 11.68 -1.42
N ARG A 105 24.04 12.66 -0.52
CA ARG A 105 23.67 14.06 -0.81
C ARG A 105 24.54 14.66 -1.90
N LYS A 106 25.84 14.37 -1.90
CA LYS A 106 26.78 14.81 -2.95
C LYS A 106 26.49 14.15 -4.30
N VAL A 107 26.12 12.87 -4.32
CA VAL A 107 25.70 12.17 -5.54
C VAL A 107 24.43 12.79 -6.11
N ALA A 108 23.43 13.06 -5.26
CA ALA A 108 22.20 13.72 -5.68
C ALA A 108 22.47 15.10 -6.29
N SER A 109 23.31 15.93 -5.65
CA SER A 109 23.66 17.25 -6.19
C SER A 109 24.44 17.16 -7.50
N THR A 110 25.41 16.25 -7.60
CA THR A 110 26.20 16.01 -8.83
C THR A 110 25.31 15.55 -9.98
N CYS A 111 24.30 14.73 -9.70
CA CYS A 111 23.32 14.27 -10.69
C CYS A 111 22.19 15.28 -10.97
N GLY A 112 22.17 16.46 -10.34
CA GLY A 112 21.09 17.45 -10.54
C GLY A 112 19.73 16.99 -9.98
N VAL A 113 19.76 16.23 -8.89
CA VAL A 113 18.57 15.77 -8.17
C VAL A 113 18.46 16.54 -6.86
N THR A 114 17.38 17.30 -6.71
CA THR A 114 17.07 17.98 -5.45
C THR A 114 16.79 16.94 -4.37
N TYR A 115 17.56 17.02 -3.28
CA TYR A 115 17.37 16.13 -2.14
C TYR A 115 16.10 16.55 -1.38
N PRO A 116 15.08 15.68 -1.27
CA PRO A 116 13.80 16.09 -0.71
C PRO A 116 13.88 16.29 0.81
N GLN A 117 13.06 17.23 1.31
CA GLN A 117 12.73 17.32 2.73
C GLN A 117 11.45 16.50 2.93
N CYS A 118 11.62 15.37 3.60
CA CYS A 118 10.58 14.46 4.06
C CYS A 118 10.89 14.20 5.54
#